data_AF-A0A2D4PKN0-F1
#
_entry.id   AF-A0A2D4PKN0-F1
#
_cell.length_a   1.000
_cell.length_b   1.000
_cell.length_c   1.000
_cell.angle_alpha   90.00
_cell.angle_beta   90.00
_cell.angle_gamma   90.00
#
_symmetry.space_group_name_H-M   'P 1'
#
loop_
_entity.id
_entity.type
_entity.pdbx_description
1 polymer ?
#
loop_
_entity_poly.entity_id
_entity_poly.type
_entity_poly.pdbx_seq_one_letter_code
_entity_poly.pdbx_strand_id
1 'polypeptide(L)'
;PRGAVETGTDAPLHYTSWTADLRALSHNRSFVLSSLGFTAVAFVTGSLALWAPAFLYRSRLATGNIPPCPSGKVCHADTDSLIFGIITCVTGVLGVTAGVEISRRWHRINPRADPLVCAIGLLGSAPFLFLAVVFAQQSIVATYVFIFIGEILLSLNWAIVADILLYVVIPTRRSTAEAFQILLSHLLGDAGSPYLIGLISDQIQSDRPVSLLSQFRSLEYALMVCSFVGVIGGGFFLATACFIQADRKRTELYAQGQLHESLEGEDGIVVPQHGRSTKIPVSSVLI
;
A
#
# COMPACT_ATOMS: atom_id res chain seq x y z
N PRO A 1 -8.26 4.39 21.74
CA PRO A 1 -9.40 3.89 20.93
C PRO A 1 -9.29 4.41 19.49
N ARG A 2 -9.45 3.55 18.48
CA ARG A 2 -9.24 3.89 17.05
C ARG A 2 -10.29 4.84 16.43
N GLY A 3 -11.20 5.36 17.26
CA GLY A 3 -12.17 6.41 16.92
C GLY A 3 -12.35 7.44 18.04
N ALA A 4 -11.39 7.58 18.98
CA ALA A 4 -11.53 8.52 20.11
C ALA A 4 -11.63 10.01 19.70
N VAL A 5 -11.35 10.29 18.43
CA VAL A 5 -11.51 11.60 17.78
C VAL A 5 -13.00 11.96 17.60
N GLU A 6 -13.92 10.98 17.67
CA GLU A 6 -15.37 11.18 17.45
C GLU A 6 -16.12 11.51 18.74
N THR A 7 -15.54 11.25 19.91
CA THR A 7 -16.27 11.25 21.19
C THR A 7 -16.26 12.59 21.96
N GLY A 8 -15.94 13.74 21.35
CA GLY A 8 -15.52 14.89 22.17
C GLY A 8 -15.86 16.34 21.80
N THR A 9 -16.60 16.69 20.74
CA THR A 9 -16.80 18.12 20.44
C THR A 9 -18.17 18.50 19.88
N ASP A 10 -18.88 19.36 20.62
CA ASP A 10 -20.08 20.15 20.25
C ASP A 10 -19.79 21.28 19.23
N ALA A 11 -18.66 21.23 18.51
CA ALA A 11 -18.33 22.21 17.48
C ALA A 11 -18.89 21.74 16.12
N PRO A 12 -19.61 22.60 15.37
CA PRO A 12 -20.15 22.21 14.07
C PRO A 12 -19.01 21.85 13.11
N LEU A 13 -19.02 20.62 12.61
CA LEU A 13 -18.11 20.16 11.57
C LEU A 13 -18.36 20.97 10.29
N HIS A 14 -17.46 21.90 9.98
CA HIS A 14 -17.52 22.66 8.74
C HIS A 14 -16.98 21.81 7.58
N TYR A 15 -17.83 21.55 6.59
CA TYR A 15 -17.44 20.91 5.34
C TYR A 15 -16.63 21.89 4.49
N THR A 16 -15.43 21.49 4.11
CA THR A 16 -14.54 22.24 3.21
C THR A 16 -14.74 21.81 1.76
N SER A 17 -14.31 22.63 0.81
CA SER A 17 -14.37 22.29 -0.61
C SER A 17 -13.43 21.14 -0.95
N TRP A 18 -13.81 20.29 -1.91
CA TRP A 18 -13.02 19.12 -2.33
C TRP A 18 -11.55 19.43 -2.69
N THR A 19 -11.28 20.55 -3.38
CA THR A 19 -9.91 20.96 -3.74
C THR A 19 -9.06 21.35 -2.53
N ALA A 20 -9.67 21.97 -1.51
CA ALA A 20 -9.03 22.28 -0.24
C ALA A 20 -8.69 21.00 0.53
N ASP A 21 -9.59 20.01 0.51
CA ASP A 21 -9.36 18.71 1.14
C ASP A 21 -8.18 17.98 0.51
N LEU A 22 -8.10 17.97 -0.82
CA LEU A 22 -6.97 17.37 -1.53
C LEU A 22 -5.65 18.06 -1.24
N ARG A 23 -5.64 19.40 -1.19
CA ARG A 23 -4.44 20.16 -0.83
C ARG A 23 -4.01 19.85 0.60
N ALA A 24 -4.94 19.77 1.54
CA ALA A 24 -4.62 19.46 2.92
C ALA A 24 -4.10 18.03 3.09
N LEU A 25 -4.70 17.07 2.38
CA LEU A 25 -4.26 15.67 2.36
C LEU A 25 -2.86 15.51 1.76
N SER A 26 -2.52 16.25 0.70
CA SER A 26 -1.18 16.19 0.10
C SER A 26 -0.07 16.75 1.00
N HIS A 27 -0.41 17.63 1.93
CA HIS A 27 0.52 18.13 2.95
C HIS A 27 0.67 17.20 4.17
N ASN A 28 -0.21 16.20 4.30
CA ASN A 28 -0.13 15.20 5.35
C ASN A 28 0.86 14.10 4.94
N ARG A 29 2.08 14.19 5.49
CA ARG A 29 3.19 13.30 5.11
C ARG A 29 2.87 11.84 5.43
N SER A 30 2.28 11.56 6.59
CA SER A 30 1.93 10.20 6.97
C SER A 30 0.91 9.59 6.03
N PHE A 31 -0.12 10.34 5.62
CA PHE A 31 -1.12 9.89 4.65
C PHE A 31 -0.51 9.63 3.27
N VAL A 32 0.32 10.55 2.76
CA VAL A 32 0.96 10.38 1.45
C VAL A 32 1.90 9.17 1.45
N LEU A 33 2.77 9.06 2.45
CA LEU A 33 3.74 7.96 2.55
C LEU A 33 3.06 6.61 2.78
N SER A 34 2.02 6.53 3.62
CA SER A 34 1.26 5.29 3.80
C SER A 34 0.49 4.90 2.54
N SER A 35 -0.04 5.88 1.79
CA SER A 35 -0.71 5.64 0.52
C SER A 35 0.25 5.12 -0.55
N LEU A 36 1.47 5.68 -0.64
CA LEU A 36 2.51 5.19 -1.55
C LEU A 36 2.98 3.78 -1.16
N GLY A 37 3.18 3.52 0.14
CA GLY A 37 3.51 2.19 0.66
C GLY A 37 2.43 1.16 0.33
N PHE A 38 1.16 1.50 0.53
CA PHE A 38 0.04 0.62 0.21
C PHE A 38 -0.15 0.43 -1.30
N THR A 39 0.12 1.46 -2.11
CA THR A 39 0.16 1.32 -3.57
C THR A 39 1.22 0.32 -4.01
N ALA A 40 2.38 0.27 -3.34
CA ALA A 40 3.39 -0.76 -3.60
C ALA A 40 2.94 -2.16 -3.15
N VAL A 41 2.21 -2.28 -2.03
CA VAL A 41 1.58 -3.55 -1.61
C VAL A 41 0.62 -4.06 -2.70
N ALA A 42 -0.27 -3.19 -3.18
CA ALA A 42 -1.19 -3.47 -4.28
C ALA A 42 -0.44 -3.81 -5.56
N PHE A 43 0.60 -3.05 -5.92
CA PHE A 43 1.43 -3.35 -7.08
C PHE A 43 1.94 -4.79 -7.07
N VAL A 44 2.55 -5.22 -5.96
CA VAL A 44 3.07 -6.58 -5.81
C VAL A 44 1.94 -7.61 -5.85
N THR A 45 0.83 -7.35 -5.17
CA THR A 45 -0.32 -8.25 -5.09
C THR A 45 -0.96 -8.46 -6.47
N GLY A 46 -1.32 -7.39 -7.19
CA GLY A 46 -1.91 -7.49 -8.52
C GLY A 46 -1.00 -8.17 -9.53
N SER A 47 0.31 -7.89 -9.49
CA SER A 47 1.29 -8.53 -10.37
C SER A 47 1.35 -10.04 -10.13
N LEU A 48 1.39 -10.47 -8.87
CA LEU A 48 1.36 -11.88 -8.52
C LEU A 48 0.02 -12.53 -8.90
N ALA A 49 -1.10 -11.86 -8.65
CA ALA A 49 -2.42 -12.40 -8.96
C ALA A 49 -2.59 -12.75 -10.44
N LEU A 50 -2.07 -11.91 -11.36
CA LEU A 50 -2.15 -12.20 -12.79
C LEU A 50 -1.04 -13.16 -13.26
N TRP A 51 0.20 -12.93 -12.84
CA TRP A 51 1.36 -13.58 -13.46
C TRP A 51 1.89 -14.78 -12.69
N ALA A 52 1.64 -14.93 -11.38
CA ALA A 52 2.18 -16.05 -10.60
C ALA A 52 1.69 -17.42 -11.11
N PRO A 53 0.40 -17.64 -11.42
CA PRO A 53 -0.04 -18.92 -11.98
C PRO A 53 0.62 -19.22 -13.33
N ALA A 54 0.71 -18.23 -14.22
CA ALA A 54 1.38 -18.36 -15.51
C ALA A 54 2.88 -18.64 -15.36
N PHE A 55 3.53 -17.99 -14.40
CA PHE A 55 4.94 -18.18 -14.06
C PHE A 55 5.21 -19.60 -13.54
N LEU A 56 4.40 -20.09 -12.60
CA LEU A 56 4.51 -21.45 -12.05
C LEU A 56 4.26 -22.51 -13.14
N TYR A 57 3.27 -22.30 -13.99
CA TYR A 57 3.01 -23.18 -15.12
C TYR A 57 4.20 -23.22 -16.10
N ARG A 58 4.74 -22.06 -16.47
CA ARG A 58 5.91 -21.95 -17.35
C ARG A 58 7.17 -22.56 -16.72
N SER A 59 7.36 -22.45 -15.41
CA SER A 59 8.52 -23.04 -14.72
C SER A 59 8.47 -24.57 -14.79
N ARG A 60 7.29 -25.17 -14.55
CA ARG A 60 7.12 -26.62 -14.62
C ARG A 60 7.29 -27.16 -16.04
N LEU A 61 6.84 -26.42 -17.06
CA LEU A 61 7.13 -26.76 -18.45
C LEU A 61 8.63 -26.70 -18.76
N ALA A 62 9.31 -25.64 -18.31
CA ALA A 62 10.74 -25.44 -18.57
C ALA A 62 11.63 -26.49 -17.87
N THR A 63 11.25 -26.97 -16.68
CA THR A 63 11.95 -28.04 -15.96
C THR A 63 11.60 -29.45 -16.49
N GLY A 64 10.60 -29.58 -17.36
CA GLY A 64 10.14 -30.87 -17.89
C GLY A 64 9.27 -31.68 -16.92
N ASN A 65 8.77 -31.04 -15.86
CA ASN A 65 7.89 -31.68 -14.87
C ASN A 65 6.49 -31.98 -15.42
N ILE A 66 6.07 -31.25 -16.46
CA ILE A 66 4.82 -31.45 -17.17
C ILE A 66 5.06 -31.43 -18.69
N PRO A 67 4.37 -32.27 -19.48
CA PRO A 67 4.52 -32.28 -20.93
C PRO A 67 3.92 -31.01 -21.57
N PRO A 68 4.45 -30.55 -22.72
CA PRO A 68 3.84 -29.47 -23.49
C PRO A 68 2.46 -29.92 -23.98
N CYS A 69 1.49 -29.02 -23.92
CA CYS A 69 0.11 -29.38 -24.24
C CYS A 69 -0.05 -29.84 -25.69
N PRO A 70 -0.81 -30.92 -25.92
CA PRO A 70 -1.31 -31.24 -27.26
C PRO A 70 -2.24 -30.11 -27.73
N SER A 71 -2.08 -29.67 -28.97
CA SER A 71 -2.88 -28.60 -29.57
C SER A 71 -4.38 -28.84 -29.39
N GLY A 72 -5.09 -27.87 -28.80
CA GLY A 72 -6.56 -27.82 -28.76
C GLY A 72 -7.26 -28.21 -27.45
N LYS A 73 -6.54 -28.43 -26.33
CA LYS A 73 -7.15 -28.62 -25.00
C LYS A 73 -6.73 -27.55 -24.00
N VAL A 74 -7.63 -27.21 -23.08
CA VAL A 74 -7.34 -26.37 -21.90
C VAL A 74 -6.27 -27.08 -21.07
N CYS A 75 -5.11 -26.45 -20.98
CA CYS A 75 -3.95 -26.97 -20.28
C CYS A 75 -4.14 -26.93 -18.75
N HIS A 76 -3.35 -27.74 -18.03
CA HIS A 76 -3.21 -27.75 -16.56
C HIS A 76 -2.89 -26.40 -15.87
N ALA A 77 -2.91 -25.27 -16.58
CA ALA A 77 -2.84 -23.92 -16.02
C ALA A 77 -3.92 -23.68 -14.94
N ASP A 78 -5.05 -24.37 -15.03
CA ASP A 78 -6.13 -24.31 -14.03
C ASP A 78 -5.68 -24.85 -12.65
N THR A 79 -4.77 -25.83 -12.62
CA THR A 79 -4.30 -26.42 -11.36
C THR A 79 -3.37 -25.46 -10.61
N ASP A 80 -2.43 -24.82 -11.31
CA ASP A 80 -1.53 -23.82 -10.69
C ASP A 80 -2.32 -22.61 -10.19
N SER A 81 -3.31 -22.18 -10.98
CA SER A 81 -4.21 -21.08 -10.62
C SER A 81 -5.04 -21.42 -9.37
N LEU A 82 -5.57 -22.64 -9.29
CA LEU A 82 -6.35 -23.09 -8.12
C LEU A 82 -5.48 -23.20 -6.87
N ILE A 83 -4.29 -23.81 -6.96
CA ILE A 83 -3.36 -23.94 -5.83
C ILE A 83 -2.94 -22.55 -5.34
N PHE A 84 -2.53 -21.68 -6.26
CA PHE A 84 -2.16 -20.31 -5.93
C PHE A 84 -3.34 -19.58 -5.27
N GLY A 85 -4.54 -19.64 -5.82
CA GLY A 85 -5.74 -19.01 -5.24
C GLY A 85 -6.09 -19.52 -3.83
N ILE A 86 -5.95 -20.82 -3.57
CA ILE A 86 -6.14 -21.38 -2.21
C ILE A 86 -5.08 -20.83 -1.26
N ILE A 87 -3.81 -20.80 -1.68
CA ILE A 87 -2.72 -20.21 -0.91
C ILE A 87 -3.05 -18.75 -0.58
N THR A 88 -3.38 -17.93 -1.59
CA THR A 88 -3.72 -16.51 -1.42
C THR A 88 -4.90 -16.27 -0.48
N CYS A 89 -5.94 -17.10 -0.54
CA CYS A 89 -7.07 -17.00 0.39
C CYS A 89 -6.64 -17.28 1.85
N VAL A 90 -5.86 -18.34 2.07
CA VAL A 90 -5.40 -18.73 3.40
C VAL A 90 -4.40 -17.70 3.96
N THR A 91 -3.41 -17.31 3.17
CA THR A 91 -2.40 -16.33 3.54
C THR A 91 -3.01 -14.95 3.77
N GLY A 92 -4.04 -14.57 3.01
CA GLY A 92 -4.82 -13.35 3.21
C GLY A 92 -5.49 -13.29 4.58
N VAL A 93 -6.25 -14.33 4.94
CA VAL A 93 -6.92 -14.39 6.27
C VAL A 93 -5.89 -14.42 7.40
N LEU A 94 -4.86 -15.25 7.29
CA LEU A 94 -3.82 -15.35 8.31
C LEU A 94 -3.01 -14.06 8.46
N GLY A 95 -2.65 -13.43 7.34
CA GLY A 95 -1.88 -12.19 7.32
C GLY A 95 -2.68 -11.03 7.91
N VAL A 96 -3.93 -10.82 7.50
CA VAL A 96 -4.74 -9.73 8.05
C VAL A 96 -4.96 -9.90 9.55
N THR A 97 -5.32 -11.11 9.99
CA THR A 97 -5.55 -11.39 11.43
C THR A 97 -4.27 -11.24 12.26
N ALA A 98 -3.14 -11.76 11.76
CA ALA A 98 -1.84 -11.60 12.40
C ALA A 98 -1.42 -10.13 12.45
N GLY A 99 -1.58 -9.37 11.36
CA GLY A 99 -1.22 -7.96 11.28
C GLY A 99 -1.95 -7.12 12.32
N VAL A 100 -3.27 -7.29 12.43
CA VAL A 100 -4.08 -6.58 13.44
C VAL A 100 -3.63 -6.94 14.86
N GLU A 101 -3.40 -8.22 15.16
CA GLU A 101 -3.04 -8.64 16.52
C GLU A 101 -1.63 -8.24 16.91
N ILE A 102 -0.66 -8.39 15.99
CA ILE A 102 0.73 -7.96 16.18
C ILE A 102 0.74 -6.45 16.43
N SER A 103 0.06 -5.67 15.58
CA SER A 103 0.03 -4.23 15.76
C SER A 103 -0.65 -3.83 17.07
N ARG A 104 -1.79 -4.44 17.40
CA ARG A 104 -2.53 -4.16 18.66
C ARG A 104 -1.68 -4.42 19.90
N ARG A 105 -0.92 -5.51 19.93
CA ARG A 105 -0.03 -5.84 21.05
C ARG A 105 1.16 -4.90 21.10
N TRP A 106 1.81 -4.65 19.97
CA TRP A 106 3.00 -3.83 19.91
C TRP A 106 2.70 -2.34 20.17
N HIS A 107 1.50 -1.87 19.81
CA HIS A 107 1.04 -0.50 20.06
C HIS A 107 1.02 -0.14 21.55
N ARG A 108 0.87 -1.12 22.45
CA ARG A 108 0.93 -0.89 23.91
C ARG A 108 2.30 -0.41 24.38
N ILE A 109 3.36 -0.73 23.63
CA ILE A 109 4.75 -0.41 23.99
C ILE A 109 5.28 0.69 23.07
N ASN A 110 4.92 0.67 21.79
CA ASN A 110 5.37 1.64 20.80
C ASN A 110 4.19 2.25 20.03
N PRO A 111 3.89 3.55 20.21
CA PRO A 111 2.81 4.22 19.48
C PRO A 111 2.96 4.23 17.95
N ARG A 112 4.16 3.91 17.43
CA ARG A 112 4.48 3.80 15.99
C ARG A 112 4.29 2.38 15.44
N ALA A 113 3.68 1.47 16.20
CA ALA A 113 3.58 0.06 15.84
C ALA A 113 2.96 -0.19 14.46
N ASP A 114 1.85 0.47 14.12
CA ASP A 114 1.13 0.24 12.86
C ASP A 114 2.05 0.37 11.62
N PRO A 115 2.69 1.52 11.34
CA PRO A 115 3.57 1.64 10.16
C PRO A 115 4.83 0.76 10.25
N LEU A 116 5.31 0.44 11.45
CA LEU A 116 6.44 -0.48 11.61
C LEU A 116 6.08 -1.92 11.24
N VAL A 117 4.88 -2.38 11.60
CA VAL A 117 4.38 -3.70 11.18
C VAL A 117 4.21 -3.74 9.67
N CYS A 118 3.67 -2.69 9.06
CA CYS A 118 3.59 -2.58 7.60
C CYS A 118 4.97 -2.65 6.93
N ALA A 119 5.93 -1.87 7.45
CA ALA A 119 7.29 -1.87 6.95
C ALA A 119 7.94 -3.26 7.05
N ILE A 120 7.84 -3.93 8.19
CA ILE A 120 8.39 -5.28 8.39
C ILE A 120 7.71 -6.30 7.48
N GLY A 121 6.38 -6.21 7.32
CA GLY A 121 5.64 -7.08 6.42
C GLY A 121 6.11 -6.93 4.97
N LEU A 122 6.19 -5.71 4.47
CA LEU A 122 6.55 -5.48 3.08
C LEU A 122 8.05 -5.65 2.78
N LEU A 123 8.94 -5.19 3.68
CA LEU A 123 10.38 -5.45 3.55
C LEU A 123 10.71 -6.92 3.73
N GLY A 124 9.99 -7.60 4.62
CA GLY A 124 10.13 -9.03 4.87
C GLY A 124 9.60 -9.88 3.73
N SER A 125 8.52 -9.48 3.05
CA SER A 125 7.99 -10.23 1.92
C SER A 125 8.91 -10.18 0.70
N ALA A 126 9.59 -9.06 0.45
CA ALA A 126 10.48 -8.87 -0.69
C ALA A 126 11.54 -9.99 -0.89
N PRO A 127 12.34 -10.39 0.12
CA PRO A 127 13.30 -11.47 -0.02
C PRO A 127 12.63 -12.84 -0.23
N PHE A 128 11.47 -13.10 0.39
CA PHE A 128 10.76 -14.37 0.16
C PHE A 128 10.19 -14.45 -1.26
N LEU A 129 9.62 -13.36 -1.77
CA LEU A 129 9.16 -13.30 -3.17
C LEU A 129 10.33 -13.42 -4.16
N PHE A 130 11.47 -12.81 -3.85
CA PHE A 130 12.70 -12.98 -4.63
C PHE A 130 13.15 -14.44 -4.64
N LEU A 131 13.21 -15.09 -3.47
CA LEU A 131 13.57 -16.50 -3.34
C LEU A 131 12.56 -17.41 -4.07
N ALA A 132 11.26 -17.10 -4.04
CA ALA A 132 10.26 -17.83 -4.79
C ALA A 132 10.57 -17.82 -6.30
N VAL A 133 10.91 -16.65 -6.85
CA VAL A 133 11.27 -16.51 -8.26
C VAL A 133 12.54 -17.29 -8.61
N VAL A 134 13.60 -17.17 -7.79
CA VAL A 134 14.90 -17.83 -8.02
C VAL A 134 14.81 -19.37 -7.92
N PHE A 135 14.00 -19.88 -7.00
CA PHE A 135 13.84 -21.33 -6.79
C PHE A 135 12.83 -21.99 -7.73
N ALA A 136 12.12 -21.21 -8.57
CA ALA A 136 11.06 -21.70 -9.45
C ALA A 136 11.49 -22.83 -10.40
N GLN A 137 12.73 -22.85 -10.87
CA GLN A 137 13.26 -23.92 -11.71
C GLN A 137 13.77 -25.13 -10.93
N GLN A 138 14.24 -24.91 -9.70
CA GLN A 138 14.93 -25.91 -8.88
C GLN A 138 13.95 -26.75 -8.08
N SER A 139 12.95 -26.11 -7.48
CA SER A 139 11.93 -26.77 -6.67
C SER A 139 10.63 -25.97 -6.64
N ILE A 140 9.60 -26.53 -7.26
CA ILE A 140 8.25 -25.95 -7.22
C ILE A 140 7.69 -25.92 -5.79
N VAL A 141 8.04 -26.92 -4.97
CA VAL A 141 7.59 -27.00 -3.56
C VAL A 141 8.21 -25.85 -2.75
N ALA A 142 9.51 -25.61 -2.89
CA ALA A 142 10.17 -24.48 -2.25
C ALA A 142 9.57 -23.13 -2.69
N THR A 143 9.24 -23.02 -3.98
CA THR A 143 8.59 -21.84 -4.56
C THR A 143 7.25 -21.54 -3.89
N TYR A 144 6.38 -22.56 -3.74
CA TYR A 144 5.09 -22.38 -3.04
C TYR A 144 5.26 -22.01 -1.57
N VAL A 145 6.24 -22.60 -0.88
CA VAL A 145 6.53 -22.25 0.53
C VAL A 145 6.95 -20.79 0.64
N PHE A 146 7.81 -20.31 -0.25
CA PHE A 146 8.24 -18.91 -0.26
C PHE A 146 7.12 -17.95 -0.65
N ILE A 147 6.26 -18.31 -1.62
CA ILE A 147 5.03 -17.55 -1.94
C ILE A 147 4.14 -17.47 -0.69
N PHE A 148 3.89 -18.60 -0.03
CA PHE A 148 3.04 -18.65 1.17
C PHE A 148 3.53 -17.70 2.27
N ILE A 149 4.83 -17.72 2.58
CA ILE A 149 5.41 -16.83 3.59
C ILE A 149 5.37 -15.37 3.11
N GLY A 150 5.75 -15.11 1.85
CA GLY A 150 5.75 -13.77 1.26
C GLY A 150 4.36 -13.13 1.27
N GLU A 151 3.32 -13.89 0.91
CA GLU A 151 1.94 -13.43 0.90
C GLU A 151 1.38 -13.19 2.30
N ILE A 152 1.72 -14.00 3.31
CA ILE A 152 1.33 -13.72 4.70
C ILE A 152 1.89 -12.36 5.13
N LEU A 153 3.18 -12.13 4.87
CA LEU A 153 3.86 -10.90 5.23
C LEU A 153 3.30 -9.68 4.46
N LEU A 154 2.98 -9.86 3.18
CA LEU A 154 2.31 -8.84 2.36
C LEU A 154 0.91 -8.53 2.90
N SER A 155 0.18 -9.57 3.31
CA SER A 155 -1.19 -9.48 3.83
C SER A 155 -1.30 -8.82 5.20
N LEU A 156 -0.21 -8.66 5.95
CA LEU A 156 -0.19 -7.91 7.22
C LEU A 156 -0.66 -6.45 7.03
N ASN A 157 -0.46 -5.88 5.85
CA ASN A 157 -0.61 -4.44 5.61
C ASN A 157 -2.07 -3.98 5.51
N TRP A 158 -2.99 -4.80 4.98
CA TRP A 158 -4.32 -4.34 4.54
C TRP A 158 -5.14 -3.64 5.63
N ALA A 159 -5.32 -4.30 6.78
CA ALA A 159 -6.11 -3.72 7.87
C ALA A 159 -5.37 -2.56 8.56
N ILE A 160 -4.05 -2.66 8.68
CA ILE A 160 -3.23 -1.68 9.41
C ILE A 160 -3.17 -0.34 8.66
N VAL A 161 -3.07 -0.35 7.33
CA VAL A 161 -3.08 0.89 6.53
C VAL A 161 -4.42 1.63 6.67
N ALA A 162 -5.54 0.89 6.66
CA ALA A 162 -6.85 1.48 6.92
C ALA A 162 -6.92 2.10 8.33
N ASP A 163 -6.37 1.42 9.34
CA ASP A 163 -6.28 1.96 10.71
C ASP A 163 -5.43 3.24 10.76
N ILE A 164 -4.29 3.30 10.06
CA ILE A 164 -3.40 4.48 9.99
C ILE A 164 -4.17 5.70 9.52
N LEU A 165 -4.97 5.56 8.46
CA LEU A 165 -5.77 6.64 7.88
C LEU A 165 -6.69 7.29 8.91
N LEU A 166 -7.33 6.49 9.77
CA LEU A 166 -8.31 6.97 10.74
C LEU A 166 -7.75 7.94 11.77
N TYR A 167 -6.49 7.80 12.18
CA TYR A 167 -5.91 8.67 13.20
C TYR A 167 -4.90 9.70 12.66
N VAL A 168 -4.54 9.63 11.37
CA VAL A 168 -3.74 10.68 10.71
C VAL A 168 -4.59 11.66 9.91
N VAL A 169 -5.84 11.34 9.60
CA VAL A 169 -6.76 12.21 8.85
C VAL A 169 -7.95 12.63 9.71
N ILE A 170 -8.30 13.92 9.64
CA ILE A 170 -9.45 14.49 10.36
C ILE A 170 -10.77 13.89 9.85
N PRO A 171 -11.78 13.67 10.71
CA PRO A 171 -13.03 12.98 10.35
C PRO A 171 -13.71 13.51 9.09
N THR A 172 -13.78 14.83 8.91
CA THR A 172 -14.45 15.48 7.76
C THR A 172 -13.83 15.15 6.41
N ARG A 173 -12.54 14.75 6.37
CA ARG A 173 -11.79 14.47 5.14
C ARG A 173 -11.48 12.98 4.94
N ARG A 174 -11.83 12.12 5.90
CA ARG A 174 -11.46 10.68 5.88
C ARG A 174 -12.01 9.94 4.67
N SER A 175 -13.28 10.17 4.31
CA SER A 175 -13.89 9.48 3.16
C SER A 175 -13.19 9.84 1.85
N THR A 176 -12.83 11.11 1.65
CA THR A 176 -12.05 11.55 0.49
C THR A 176 -10.65 10.95 0.48
N ALA A 177 -9.99 10.89 1.64
CA ALA A 177 -8.67 10.29 1.79
C ALA A 177 -8.68 8.79 1.45
N GLU A 178 -9.66 8.05 1.95
CA GLU A 178 -9.84 6.63 1.70
C GLU A 178 -10.12 6.36 0.22
N ALA A 179 -11.02 7.13 -0.40
CA ALA A 179 -11.31 7.03 -1.83
C ALA A 179 -10.06 7.29 -2.68
N PHE A 180 -9.26 8.30 -2.33
CA PHE A 180 -8.00 8.59 -3.04
C PHE A 180 -6.98 7.47 -2.88
N GLN A 181 -6.84 6.94 -1.67
CA GLN A 181 -5.91 5.86 -1.39
C GLN A 181 -6.28 4.59 -2.18
N ILE A 182 -7.57 4.23 -2.22
CA ILE A 182 -8.09 3.11 -3.01
C ILE A 182 -7.89 3.36 -4.50
N LEU A 183 -8.18 4.57 -4.99
CA LEU A 183 -8.00 4.91 -6.40
C LEU A 183 -6.54 4.77 -6.83
N LEU A 184 -5.60 5.32 -6.05
CA LEU A 184 -4.17 5.21 -6.32
C LEU A 184 -3.69 3.77 -6.26
N SER A 185 -4.12 3.01 -5.25
CA SER A 185 -3.71 1.61 -5.09
C SER A 185 -4.25 0.72 -6.20
N HIS A 186 -5.47 0.95 -6.68
CA HIS A 186 -6.03 0.18 -7.80
C HIS A 186 -5.38 0.58 -9.12
N LEU A 187 -5.34 1.88 -9.42
CA LEU A 187 -4.89 2.36 -10.72
C LEU A 187 -3.40 2.10 -10.94
N LEU A 188 -2.55 2.44 -9.96
CA LEU A 188 -1.10 2.33 -10.07
C LEU A 188 -0.56 1.02 -9.49
N GLY A 189 -1.28 0.42 -8.55
CA GLY A 189 -0.96 -0.88 -7.98
C GLY A 189 -1.62 -2.00 -8.76
N ASP A 190 -2.77 -2.49 -8.30
CA ASP A 190 -3.31 -3.79 -8.74
C ASP A 190 -3.64 -3.90 -10.24
N ALA A 191 -4.14 -2.83 -10.87
CA ALA A 191 -4.50 -2.82 -12.29
C ALA A 191 -3.32 -2.41 -13.20
N GLY A 192 -2.49 -1.47 -12.75
CA GLY A 192 -1.36 -0.97 -13.52
C GLY A 192 -0.15 -1.92 -13.52
N SER A 193 0.09 -2.60 -12.40
CA SER A 193 1.28 -3.43 -12.22
C SER A 193 1.37 -4.61 -13.19
N PRO A 194 0.30 -5.38 -13.48
CA PRO A 194 0.43 -6.53 -14.35
C PRO A 194 0.73 -6.13 -15.80
N TYR A 195 0.18 -4.99 -16.24
CA TYR A 195 0.52 -4.41 -17.53
C TYR A 195 2.01 -4.02 -17.61
N LEU A 196 2.54 -3.36 -16.58
CA LEU A 196 3.95 -3.01 -16.51
C LEU A 196 4.86 -4.26 -16.53
N ILE A 197 4.54 -5.28 -15.72
CA ILE A 197 5.30 -6.54 -15.69
C ILE A 197 5.25 -7.24 -17.05
N GLY A 198 4.10 -7.26 -17.71
CA GLY A 198 3.93 -7.80 -19.06
C GLY A 198 4.83 -7.08 -20.07
N LEU A 199 4.79 -5.75 -20.09
CA LEU A 199 5.66 -4.94 -20.96
C LEU A 199 7.14 -5.21 -20.73
N ILE A 200 7.58 -5.29 -19.47
CA ILE A 200 8.98 -5.60 -19.13
C ILE A 200 9.35 -7.00 -19.61
N SER A 201 8.48 -7.99 -19.40
CA SER A 201 8.67 -9.36 -19.87
C SER A 201 8.78 -9.42 -21.40
N ASP A 202 7.89 -8.74 -22.13
CA ASP A 202 7.88 -8.74 -23.59
C ASP A 202 9.12 -8.04 -24.17
N GLN A 203 9.56 -6.95 -23.53
CA GLN A 203 10.79 -6.27 -23.91
C GLN A 203 12.01 -7.18 -23.72
N ILE A 204 12.12 -7.88 -22.58
CA ILE A 204 13.21 -8.85 -22.32
C ILE A 204 13.16 -10.03 -23.30
N GLN A 205 11.96 -10.45 -23.71
CA GLN A 205 11.76 -11.54 -24.67
C GLN A 205 12.12 -11.14 -26.10
N SER A 206 11.95 -9.86 -26.48
CA SER A 206 12.23 -9.37 -27.83
C SER A 206 13.69 -9.54 -28.24
N ASP A 207 14.60 -9.50 -27.27
CA ASP A 207 16.04 -9.69 -27.47
C ASP A 207 16.46 -11.18 -27.53
N ARG A 208 15.52 -12.14 -27.46
CA ARG A 208 15.81 -13.58 -27.29
C ARG A 208 15.01 -14.48 -28.25
N PRO A 209 15.57 -15.63 -28.67
CA PRO A 209 14.85 -16.58 -29.50
C PRO A 209 13.65 -17.16 -28.76
N VAL A 210 12.53 -17.29 -29.49
CA VAL A 210 11.26 -17.79 -28.95
C VAL A 210 11.40 -19.26 -28.55
N SER A 211 11.44 -19.52 -27.24
CA SER A 211 11.49 -20.86 -26.65
C SER A 211 10.77 -20.85 -25.30
N LEU A 212 10.29 -22.03 -24.84
CA LEU A 212 9.63 -22.16 -23.54
C LEU A 212 10.51 -21.64 -22.39
N LEU A 213 11.81 -21.94 -22.46
CA LEU A 213 12.78 -21.48 -21.47
C LEU A 213 12.97 -19.95 -21.53
N SER A 214 13.03 -19.37 -22.73
CA SER A 214 13.14 -17.90 -22.87
C SER A 214 11.91 -17.18 -22.31
N GLN A 215 10.70 -17.67 -22.61
CA GLN A 215 9.44 -17.08 -22.14
C GLN A 215 9.24 -17.22 -20.62
N PHE A 216 9.80 -18.28 -20.04
CA PHE A 216 9.88 -18.42 -18.60
C PHE A 216 10.87 -17.41 -18.00
N ARG A 217 12.09 -17.34 -18.52
CA ARG A 217 13.15 -16.43 -18.02
C ARG A 217 12.78 -14.96 -18.14
N SER A 218 12.10 -14.54 -19.21
CA SER A 218 11.66 -13.15 -19.37
C SER A 218 10.65 -12.75 -18.29
N LEU A 219 9.68 -13.61 -18.00
CA LEU A 219 8.71 -13.38 -16.92
C LEU A 219 9.36 -13.48 -15.53
N GLU A 220 10.32 -14.39 -15.34
CA GLU A 220 11.13 -14.50 -14.13
C GLU A 220 11.81 -13.15 -13.80
N TYR A 221 12.55 -12.59 -14.75
CA TYR A 221 13.24 -11.31 -14.57
C TYR A 221 12.26 -10.14 -14.37
N ALA A 222 11.14 -10.14 -15.09
CA ALA A 222 10.12 -9.11 -14.91
C ALA A 222 9.52 -9.16 -13.49
N LEU A 223 9.20 -10.34 -12.96
CA LEU A 223 8.65 -10.50 -11.60
C LEU A 223 9.62 -10.09 -10.50
N MET A 224 10.94 -10.06 -10.74
CA MET A 224 11.91 -9.52 -9.77
C MET A 224 11.67 -8.03 -9.47
N VAL A 225 11.04 -7.28 -10.38
CA VAL A 225 10.63 -5.88 -10.17
C VAL A 225 9.73 -5.76 -8.94
N CYS A 226 8.86 -6.76 -8.69
CA CYS A 226 7.99 -6.77 -7.51
C CYS A 226 8.78 -6.72 -6.20
N SER A 227 9.93 -7.40 -6.11
CA SER A 227 10.78 -7.34 -4.91
C SER A 227 11.38 -5.95 -4.70
N PHE A 228 11.82 -5.28 -5.78
CA PHE A 228 12.34 -3.91 -5.68
C PHE A 228 11.25 -2.90 -5.28
N VAL A 229 10.07 -2.99 -5.90
CA VAL A 229 8.90 -2.17 -5.54
C VAL A 229 8.48 -2.42 -4.09
N GLY A 230 8.51 -3.68 -3.64
CA GLY A 230 8.29 -4.04 -2.25
C GLY A 230 9.27 -3.36 -1.30
N VAL A 231 10.58 -3.41 -1.60
CA VAL A 231 11.59 -2.73 -0.76
C VAL A 231 11.34 -1.22 -0.69
N ILE A 232 11.05 -0.57 -1.83
CA ILE A 232 10.73 0.86 -1.87
C ILE A 232 9.48 1.17 -1.04
N GLY A 233 8.41 0.38 -1.20
CA GLY A 233 7.18 0.54 -0.43
C GLY A 233 7.38 0.35 1.07
N GLY A 234 8.20 -0.62 1.46
CA GLY A 234 8.60 -0.83 2.86
C GLY A 234 9.37 0.37 3.42
N GLY A 235 10.22 0.99 2.58
CA GLY A 235 10.87 2.26 2.88
C GLY A 235 9.88 3.41 3.12
N PHE A 236 8.81 3.50 2.33
CA PHE A 236 7.74 4.48 2.57
C PHE A 236 7.05 4.25 3.92
N PHE A 237 6.76 3.00 4.31
CA PHE A 237 6.19 2.72 5.63
C PHE A 237 7.15 3.04 6.78
N LEU A 238 8.46 2.80 6.63
CA LEU A 238 9.45 3.26 7.60
C LEU A 238 9.46 4.78 7.73
N ALA A 239 9.40 5.50 6.60
CA ALA A 239 9.30 6.95 6.62
C ALA A 239 7.99 7.42 7.29
N THR A 240 6.86 6.75 7.05
CA THR A 240 5.60 7.01 7.76
C THR A 240 5.79 6.90 9.27
N ALA A 241 6.51 5.88 9.76
CA ALA A 241 6.76 5.72 11.19
C ALA A 241 7.49 6.92 11.83
N CYS A 242 8.28 7.68 11.06
CA CYS A 242 8.94 8.90 11.54
C CYS A 242 7.97 10.09 11.71
N PHE A 243 6.94 10.20 10.86
CA PHE A 243 6.02 11.35 10.84
C PHE A 243 4.71 11.09 11.59
N ILE A 244 4.35 9.83 11.79
CA ILE A 244 3.00 9.43 12.25
C ILE A 244 2.59 10.02 13.60
N GLN A 245 3.55 10.20 14.54
CA GLN A 245 3.24 10.79 15.84
C GLN A 245 2.90 12.29 15.73
N ALA A 246 3.58 13.02 14.84
CA ALA A 246 3.33 14.43 14.63
C ALA A 246 1.98 14.65 13.95
N ASP A 247 1.68 13.88 12.89
CA ASP A 247 0.42 13.99 12.15
C ASP A 247 -0.78 13.54 12.98
N ARG A 248 -0.61 12.49 13.81
CA ARG A 248 -1.63 12.08 14.78
C ARG A 248 -1.91 13.17 15.81
N LYS A 249 -0.86 13.76 16.41
CA LYS A 249 -1.04 14.85 17.39
C LYS A 249 -1.74 16.07 16.75
N ARG A 250 -1.39 16.42 15.51
CA ARG A 250 -2.05 17.50 14.77
C ARG A 250 -3.55 17.22 14.55
N THR A 251 -3.89 15.98 14.21
CA THR A 251 -5.28 15.53 14.03
C THR A 251 -6.06 15.57 15.35
N GLU A 252 -5.45 15.12 16.45
CA GLU A 252 -6.05 15.17 17.80
C GLU A 252 -6.30 16.63 18.25
N LEU A 253 -5.37 17.55 18.02
CA LEU A 253 -5.52 18.97 18.34
C LEU A 253 -6.61 19.65 17.51
N TYR A 254 -6.71 19.30 16.22
CA TYR A 254 -7.77 19.82 15.34
C TYR A 254 -9.15 19.34 15.83
N ALA A 255 -9.28 18.06 16.18
CA ALA A 255 -10.51 17.51 16.68
C ALA A 255 -10.93 18.08 18.05
N GLN A 256 -9.98 18.53 18.86
CA GLN A 256 -10.26 19.24 20.12
C GLN A 256 -10.58 20.74 19.92
N GLY A 257 -10.61 21.23 18.67
CA GLY A 257 -10.82 22.65 18.36
C GLY A 257 -9.68 23.57 18.77
N GLN A 258 -8.51 23.01 19.10
CA GLN A 258 -7.33 23.76 19.56
C GLN A 258 -6.42 24.21 18.42
N LEU A 259 -6.55 23.61 17.24
CA LEU A 259 -5.93 24.07 16.01
C LEU A 259 -7.01 24.61 15.06
N HIS A 260 -6.95 25.90 14.75
CA HIS A 260 -7.60 26.42 13.55
C HIS A 260 -6.65 26.20 12.38
N GLU A 261 -7.16 25.64 11.28
CA GLU A 261 -6.39 25.55 10.04
C GLU A 261 -6.14 26.98 9.57
N SER A 262 -4.93 27.49 9.82
CA SER A 262 -4.44 28.66 9.10
C SER A 262 -4.31 28.22 7.65
N LEU A 263 -5.34 28.56 6.86
CA LEU A 263 -5.25 28.65 5.42
C LEU A 263 -4.16 29.68 5.11
N GLU A 264 -2.89 29.26 5.14
CA GLU A 264 -1.78 30.11 4.72
C GLU A 264 -2.06 30.52 3.26
N GLY A 265 -2.27 31.82 3.12
CA GLY A 265 -3.01 32.49 2.07
C GLY A 265 -3.53 33.85 2.55
N GLU A 266 -3.79 34.00 3.85
CA GLU A 266 -3.93 35.31 4.50
C GLU A 266 -2.94 35.42 5.66
N ASP A 267 -1.81 36.11 5.42
CA ASP A 267 -0.93 36.63 6.47
C ASP A 267 -1.68 37.69 7.29
N GLY A 268 -2.51 37.25 8.20
CA GLY A 268 -3.07 38.06 9.28
C GLY A 268 -2.25 37.84 10.54
N ILE A 269 -1.29 38.70 10.83
CA ILE A 269 -0.66 38.77 12.15
C ILE A 269 -1.77 39.14 13.15
N VAL A 270 -2.27 38.16 13.90
CA VAL A 270 -3.17 38.40 15.04
C VAL A 270 -2.31 38.54 16.29
N VAL A 271 -2.12 39.78 16.74
CA VAL A 271 -1.58 40.12 18.07
C VAL A 271 -2.70 40.80 18.88
N PRO A 272 -2.84 40.51 20.19
CA PRO A 272 -4.13 40.32 20.84
C PRO A 272 -4.54 41.48 21.73
N GLN A 273 -5.84 41.61 22.06
CA GLN A 273 -6.31 42.05 23.38
C GLN A 273 -7.81 41.80 23.58
N HIS A 274 -8.20 41.70 24.86
CA HIS A 274 -9.54 41.43 25.36
C HIS A 274 -10.65 42.18 24.59
N GLY A 275 -11.66 41.42 24.15
CA GLY A 275 -13.00 41.94 23.89
C GLY A 275 -13.24 42.48 22.48
N ARG A 276 -13.99 41.69 21.68
CA ARG A 276 -14.65 41.99 20.39
C ARG A 276 -13.75 42.15 19.16
N SER A 277 -13.80 41.10 18.31
CA SER A 277 -13.31 41.11 16.94
C SER A 277 -14.19 42.01 16.06
N THR A 278 -13.59 43.05 15.49
CA THR A 278 -14.11 43.76 14.30
C THR A 278 -13.05 43.66 13.21
N LYS A 279 -13.42 43.09 12.06
CA LYS A 279 -12.55 42.97 10.88
C LYS A 279 -12.61 44.29 10.12
N ILE A 280 -11.48 44.98 9.94
CA ILE A 280 -11.38 46.19 9.10
C ILE A 280 -10.45 45.88 7.92
N PRO A 281 -10.88 46.09 6.67
CA PRO A 281 -10.03 45.91 5.49
C PRO A 281 -8.95 47.00 5.38
N VAL A 282 -7.78 46.61 4.87
CA VAL A 282 -6.53 47.42 4.79
C VAL A 282 -6.63 48.63 3.85
N SER A 283 -7.71 48.79 3.10
CA SER A 283 -7.95 49.97 2.25
C SER A 283 -8.22 51.26 3.04
N SER A 284 -8.38 51.20 4.36
CA SER A 284 -8.79 52.34 5.20
C SER A 284 -7.63 53.04 5.92
N VAL A 285 -6.36 52.68 5.66
CA VAL A 285 -5.19 53.20 6.41
C VAL A 285 -4.22 54.01 5.54
N LEU A 286 -4.58 54.33 4.30
CA LEU A 286 -3.78 55.18 3.41
C LEU A 286 -4.60 56.34 2.85
N ILE A 287 -5.02 57.27 3.71
CA ILE A 287 -5.11 58.73 3.44
C ILE A 287 -4.85 59.47 4.75
#